data_AF-A0A4U7KRU8-F1
#
_entry.id   AF-A0A4U7KRU8-F1
#
_cell.length_a   1.000
_cell.length_b   1.000
_cell.length_c   1.000
_cell.angle_alpha   90.00
_cell.angle_beta   90.00
_cell.angle_gamma   90.00
#
_symmetry.space_group_name_H-M   'P 1'
#
loop_
_entity.id
_entity.type
_entity.pdbx_description
1 polymer ?
#
loop_
_entity_poly.entity_id
_entity_poly.type
_entity_poly.pdbx_seq_one_letter_code
_entity_poly.pdbx_strand_id
1 'polypeptide(L)'
;MARARGGRQSNGSAASDGPDSRPSTSAAVLTDGTSANGNGAAVQAPPVAGSSKDTFSYHAVELAPTDALPYFDRDLELQPGLRSRVDALIAEEQSSMTPIDPSTSTRLPPAYELFSSRPDLRAELERVASGQPSTHTLDTSRYTLPSPAAGESAPLADWQAAVDSAHAQLGHMDVRLKNIELLKRYGSNAWRLSNFQQEQEIRLLTEQLEAIREETNEVNRLRQKEQLDVGSKLATLEKRWTELISRGLQLEVANITTQQEVDLLQSKKRKLEAQLSSLE
;
A
#
# COMPACT_ATOMS: atom_id res chain seq x y z
N MET A 1 -6.92 5.15 -41.85
CA MET A 1 -6.13 5.04 -40.61
C MET A 1 -7.07 5.12 -39.42
N ALA A 2 -7.66 3.99 -39.00
CA ALA A 2 -8.53 3.93 -37.82
C ALA A 2 -8.27 2.59 -37.13
N ARG A 3 -7.75 2.63 -35.90
CA ARG A 3 -7.47 1.46 -35.05
C ARG A 3 -8.71 1.13 -34.23
N ALA A 4 -9.14 -0.12 -34.34
CA ALA A 4 -10.24 -0.71 -33.58
C ALA A 4 -9.83 -1.00 -32.13
N ARG A 5 -10.74 -0.71 -31.19
CA ARG A 5 -10.69 -1.14 -29.79
C ARG A 5 -11.24 -2.57 -29.68
N GLY A 6 -10.43 -3.49 -29.17
CA GLY A 6 -10.83 -4.86 -28.85
C GLY A 6 -11.58 -4.92 -27.52
N GLY A 7 -12.75 -5.57 -27.55
CA GLY A 7 -13.62 -5.81 -26.40
C GLY A 7 -13.17 -6.98 -25.53
N ARG A 8 -13.37 -6.81 -24.22
CA ARG A 8 -13.12 -7.76 -23.14
C ARG A 8 -14.29 -8.75 -23.07
N GLN A 9 -14.01 -10.05 -23.19
CA GLN A 9 -15.00 -11.11 -22.97
C GLN A 9 -15.05 -11.50 -21.48
N SER A 10 -16.25 -11.57 -20.94
CA SER A 10 -16.60 -11.99 -19.59
C SER A 10 -16.80 -13.51 -19.55
N ASN A 11 -16.05 -14.22 -18.70
CA ASN A 11 -16.29 -15.63 -18.39
C ASN A 11 -17.41 -15.77 -17.37
N GLY A 12 -18.40 -16.60 -17.68
CA GLY A 12 -19.47 -17.01 -16.77
C GLY A 12 -19.01 -18.07 -15.77
N SER A 13 -19.50 -17.99 -14.55
CA SER A 13 -19.28 -18.99 -13.49
C SER A 13 -20.31 -20.10 -13.59
N ALA A 14 -19.81 -21.34 -13.65
CA ALA A 14 -20.59 -22.56 -13.47
C ALA A 14 -21.00 -22.74 -12.01
N ALA A 15 -22.26 -23.10 -11.80
CA ALA A 15 -22.83 -23.49 -10.52
C ALA A 15 -22.34 -24.88 -10.09
N SER A 16 -22.03 -25.06 -8.81
CA SER A 16 -21.92 -26.39 -8.19
C SER A 16 -22.62 -26.35 -6.83
N ASP A 17 -23.71 -27.10 -6.74
CA ASP A 17 -24.48 -27.41 -5.53
C ASP A 17 -23.67 -28.28 -4.56
N GLY A 18 -23.84 -28.03 -3.26
CA GLY A 18 -23.40 -28.90 -2.16
C GLY A 18 -23.97 -28.38 -0.83
N PRO A 19 -24.62 -29.23 0.01
CA PRO A 19 -25.47 -28.77 1.10
C PRO A 19 -24.71 -28.45 2.40
N ASP A 20 -25.29 -27.50 3.15
CA ASP A 20 -24.94 -27.05 4.50
C ASP A 20 -24.86 -28.18 5.55
N SER A 21 -23.94 -28.03 6.50
CA SER A 21 -24.20 -28.36 7.90
C SER A 21 -23.20 -27.66 8.84
N ARG A 22 -23.64 -26.58 9.49
CA ARG A 22 -23.04 -26.05 10.72
C ARG A 22 -23.77 -26.67 11.92
N PRO A 23 -23.08 -26.89 13.05
CA PRO A 23 -23.73 -26.78 14.34
C PRO A 23 -23.18 -25.60 15.14
N SER A 24 -24.08 -24.68 15.45
CA SER A 24 -23.97 -23.70 16.53
C SER A 24 -23.89 -24.45 17.86
N THR A 25 -22.93 -24.09 18.74
CA THR A 25 -22.99 -24.48 20.15
C THR A 25 -22.77 -23.24 21.01
N SER A 26 -23.84 -22.87 21.71
CA SER A 26 -23.88 -21.86 22.76
C SER A 26 -23.42 -22.46 24.10
N ALA A 27 -23.10 -21.56 25.03
CA ALA A 27 -22.98 -21.74 26.49
C ALA A 27 -21.56 -21.88 27.07
N ALA A 28 -21.11 -20.88 27.84
CA ALA A 28 -21.20 -20.92 29.30
C ALA A 28 -20.65 -19.63 29.92
N VAL A 29 -21.48 -19.02 30.78
CA VAL A 29 -21.12 -17.99 31.75
C VAL A 29 -20.65 -18.70 33.03
N LEU A 30 -19.56 -18.26 33.65
CA LEU A 30 -19.33 -18.36 35.10
C LEU A 30 -18.42 -17.21 35.58
N THR A 31 -18.72 -16.73 36.78
CA THR A 31 -18.30 -15.50 37.46
C THR A 31 -17.30 -15.76 38.60
N ASP A 32 -16.41 -14.80 38.88
CA ASP A 32 -15.98 -14.23 40.20
C ASP A 32 -14.59 -13.57 40.02
N GLY A 33 -14.33 -12.30 40.40
CA GLY A 33 -14.12 -11.80 41.78
C GLY A 33 -12.73 -12.22 42.28
N THR A 34 -11.71 -11.40 42.60
CA THR A 34 -11.64 -10.10 43.27
C THR A 34 -10.19 -9.54 43.20
N SER A 35 -10.07 -8.22 43.38
CA SER A 35 -8.98 -7.49 44.09
C SER A 35 -7.79 -6.88 43.34
N ALA A 36 -7.55 -5.61 43.72
CA ALA A 36 -6.61 -4.64 43.17
C ALA A 36 -5.20 -4.78 43.74
N ASN A 37 -4.17 -4.43 42.94
CA ASN A 37 -3.12 -3.51 43.36
C ASN A 37 -2.31 -2.99 42.15
N GLY A 38 -1.93 -1.71 42.20
CA GLY A 38 -1.24 -1.02 41.11
C GLY A 38 0.23 -1.36 40.97
N ASN A 39 0.73 -1.29 39.73
CA ASN A 39 2.01 -0.67 39.38
C ASN A 39 2.12 -0.56 37.85
N GLY A 40 2.65 0.58 37.39
CA GLY A 40 2.75 0.94 35.98
C GLY A 40 3.60 -0.04 35.18
N ALA A 41 2.99 -0.60 34.14
CA ALA A 41 3.68 -1.30 33.07
C ALA A 41 3.04 -0.87 31.75
N ALA A 42 3.88 -0.56 30.77
CA ALA A 42 3.49 -0.12 29.43
C ALA A 42 2.39 -1.04 28.87
N VAL A 43 1.24 -0.44 28.55
CA VAL A 43 0.17 -1.12 27.84
C VAL A 43 0.68 -1.43 26.44
N GLN A 44 1.22 -2.64 26.25
CA GLN A 44 1.26 -3.24 24.93
C GLN A 44 -0.20 -3.38 24.49
N ALA A 45 -0.62 -2.53 23.56
CA ALA A 45 -1.89 -2.70 22.90
C ALA A 45 -1.88 -4.10 22.24
N PRO A 46 -2.92 -4.93 22.44
CA PRO A 46 -3.02 -6.19 21.73
C PRO A 46 -3.03 -5.91 20.23
N PRO A 47 -2.44 -6.79 19.39
CA PRO A 47 -2.57 -6.64 17.95
C PRO A 47 -4.07 -6.64 17.65
N VAL A 48 -4.56 -5.54 17.08
CA VAL A 48 -5.94 -5.41 16.64
C VAL A 48 -6.16 -6.51 15.62
N ALA A 49 -6.76 -7.62 16.05
CA ALA A 49 -7.23 -8.69 15.19
C ALA A 49 -8.45 -8.16 14.44
N GLY A 50 -8.17 -7.32 13.44
CA GLY A 50 -9.15 -6.88 12.47
C GLY A 50 -9.64 -8.11 11.73
N SER A 51 -10.95 -8.33 11.77
CA SER A 51 -11.64 -9.27 10.90
C SER A 51 -11.63 -8.72 9.46
N SER A 52 -10.45 -8.63 8.83
CA SER A 52 -10.35 -8.45 7.39
C SER A 52 -10.02 -9.78 6.76
N LYS A 53 -10.70 -10.11 5.67
CA LYS A 53 -10.35 -11.22 4.78
C LYS A 53 -9.08 -10.84 3.99
N ASP A 54 -8.05 -10.34 4.66
CA ASP A 54 -6.78 -10.03 4.02
C ASP A 54 -5.99 -11.33 3.88
N THR A 55 -5.94 -11.84 2.65
CA THR A 55 -5.08 -12.94 2.24
C THR A 55 -3.58 -12.61 2.32
N PHE A 56 -3.22 -11.38 2.70
CA PHE A 56 -1.85 -10.94 2.83
C PHE A 56 -1.40 -11.05 4.29
N SER A 57 -0.46 -11.97 4.53
CA SER A 57 0.29 -12.04 5.79
C SER A 57 1.19 -10.81 5.89
N TYR A 58 0.78 -9.83 6.70
CA TYR A 58 1.63 -8.70 7.03
C TYR A 58 2.72 -9.15 7.99
N HIS A 59 3.98 -9.09 7.55
CA HIS A 59 5.12 -9.23 8.46
C HIS A 59 5.31 -7.90 9.18
N ALA A 60 5.06 -7.88 10.49
CA ALA A 60 5.28 -6.71 11.31
C ALA A 60 6.78 -6.40 11.35
N VAL A 61 7.18 -5.32 10.67
CA VAL A 61 8.52 -4.75 10.81
C VAL A 61 8.43 -3.69 11.91
N GLU A 62 9.04 -3.96 13.06
CA GLU A 62 9.22 -2.95 14.10
C GLU A 62 10.26 -1.94 13.62
N LEU A 63 9.78 -0.78 13.19
CA LEU A 63 10.62 0.37 12.88
C LEU A 63 10.76 1.23 14.15
N ALA A 64 11.97 1.74 14.40
CA ALA A 64 12.17 2.71 15.46
C ALA A 64 11.26 3.95 15.20
N PRO A 65 10.69 4.56 16.26
CA PRO A 65 9.83 5.73 16.09
C PRO A 65 10.67 6.88 15.54
N THR A 66 10.42 7.25 14.28
CA THR A 66 11.06 8.41 13.64
C THR A 66 10.33 9.68 14.05
N ASP A 67 11.02 10.57 14.75
CA ASP A 67 10.47 11.87 15.16
C ASP A 67 10.67 12.90 14.04
N ALA A 68 9.69 13.00 13.15
CA ALA A 68 9.63 14.00 12.10
C ALA A 68 8.22 14.61 12.07
N LEU A 69 8.11 15.93 11.85
CA LEU A 69 6.84 16.67 11.93
C LEU A 69 6.40 17.23 10.56
N PRO A 70 5.92 16.40 9.60
CA PRO A 70 5.54 16.84 8.26
C PRO A 70 4.60 18.04 8.17
N TYR A 71 3.66 18.20 9.12
CA TYR A 71 2.71 19.33 9.09
C TYR A 71 3.31 20.65 9.61
N PHE A 72 4.43 20.60 10.32
CA PHE A 72 5.12 21.77 10.88
C PHE A 72 6.40 22.11 10.09
N ASP A 73 7.20 21.09 9.74
CA ASP A 73 8.48 21.22 9.05
C ASP A 73 8.29 21.47 7.56
N ARG A 74 8.20 22.75 7.17
CA ARG A 74 8.00 23.16 5.77
C ARG A 74 9.29 23.47 5.03
N ASP A 75 10.45 23.22 5.62
CA ASP A 75 11.76 23.61 5.07
C ASP A 75 12.05 22.96 3.71
N LEU A 76 11.59 21.72 3.50
CA LEU A 76 11.69 21.03 2.22
C LEU A 76 10.85 21.68 1.09
N GLU A 77 9.84 22.49 1.44
CA GLU A 77 9.03 23.28 0.49
C GLU A 77 9.57 24.70 0.33
N LEU A 78 10.02 25.33 1.43
CA LEU A 78 10.49 26.71 1.44
C LEU A 78 11.88 26.86 0.81
N GLN A 79 12.77 25.89 0.99
CA GLN A 79 14.14 25.95 0.48
C GLN A 79 14.27 25.21 -0.85
N PRO A 80 14.45 25.92 -1.99
CA PRO A 80 14.65 25.26 -3.27
C PRO A 80 15.97 24.48 -3.27
N GLY A 81 15.96 23.24 -3.76
CA GLY A 81 17.15 22.39 -3.87
C GLY A 81 17.51 21.59 -2.60
N LEU A 82 16.80 21.79 -1.47
CA LEU A 82 17.05 21.01 -0.26
C LEU A 82 16.71 19.53 -0.46
N ARG A 83 15.58 19.23 -1.12
CA ARG A 83 15.18 17.84 -1.46
C ARG A 83 16.25 17.11 -2.28
N SER A 84 16.74 17.73 -3.35
CA SER A 84 17.80 17.13 -4.19
C SER A 84 19.10 16.88 -3.43
N ARG A 85 19.43 17.74 -2.46
CA ARG A 85 20.62 17.53 -1.61
C ARG A 85 20.43 16.35 -0.66
N VAL A 86 19.24 16.23 -0.04
CA VAL A 86 18.90 15.10 0.83
C VAL A 86 18.89 13.80 0.03
N ASP A 87 18.31 13.79 -1.16
CA ASP A 87 18.28 12.62 -2.05
C ASP A 87 19.70 12.18 -2.45
N ALA A 88 20.61 13.13 -2.71
CA ALA A 88 22.02 12.83 -3.00
C ALA A 88 22.72 12.16 -1.81
N LEU A 89 22.52 12.66 -0.58
CA LEU A 89 23.07 12.05 0.64
C LEU A 89 22.50 10.65 0.88
N ILE A 90 21.19 10.46 0.64
CA ILE A 90 20.57 9.13 0.71
C ILE A 90 21.19 8.19 -0.32
N ALA A 91 21.45 8.65 -1.54
CA ALA A 91 22.07 7.83 -2.58
C ALA A 91 23.53 7.46 -2.24
N GLU A 92 24.29 8.39 -1.64
CA GLU A 92 25.65 8.13 -1.14
C GLU A 92 25.63 7.03 -0.06
N GLU A 93 24.73 7.13 0.93
CA GLU A 93 24.56 6.08 1.95
C GLU A 93 24.05 4.76 1.37
N GLN A 94 23.12 4.79 0.41
CA GLN A 94 22.68 3.57 -0.27
C GLN A 94 23.82 2.88 -1.03
N SER A 95 24.78 3.65 -1.56
CA SER A 95 25.95 3.09 -2.22
C SER A 95 26.96 2.47 -1.25
N SER A 96 26.99 2.94 0.00
CA SER A 96 27.84 2.39 1.07
C SER A 96 27.23 1.12 1.68
N MET A 97 25.90 1.00 1.66
CA MET A 97 25.18 -0.15 2.17
C MET A 97 25.33 -1.39 1.28
N THR A 98 25.46 -2.56 1.92
CA THR A 98 25.43 -3.83 1.20
C THR A 98 24.03 -4.07 0.60
N PRO A 99 23.92 -4.37 -0.70
CA PRO A 99 22.64 -4.70 -1.32
C PRO A 99 21.93 -5.84 -0.57
N ILE A 100 20.64 -5.67 -0.31
CA ILE A 100 19.82 -6.71 0.31
C ILE A 100 19.58 -7.81 -0.72
N ASP A 101 20.09 -9.00 -0.47
CA ASP A 101 19.78 -10.18 -1.27
C ASP A 101 18.36 -10.68 -0.93
N PRO A 102 17.40 -10.65 -1.88
CA PRO A 102 16.02 -11.08 -1.64
C PRO A 102 15.92 -12.55 -1.20
N SER A 103 16.91 -13.38 -1.53
CA SER A 103 16.91 -14.81 -1.16
C SER A 103 17.38 -15.06 0.28
N THR A 104 18.22 -14.19 0.82
CA THR A 104 18.88 -14.38 2.14
C THR A 104 18.29 -13.47 3.21
N SER A 105 17.61 -12.39 2.82
CA SER A 105 17.12 -11.41 3.78
C SER A 105 15.88 -11.91 4.53
N THR A 106 15.94 -11.89 5.86
CA THR A 106 14.77 -12.13 6.73
C THR A 106 13.71 -11.02 6.62
N ARG A 107 14.06 -9.86 6.03
CA ARG A 107 13.18 -8.69 5.91
C ARG A 107 12.21 -8.78 4.73
N LEU A 108 12.58 -9.51 3.67
CA LEU A 108 11.72 -9.70 2.51
C LEU A 108 10.96 -11.02 2.66
N PRO A 109 9.69 -11.09 2.25
CA PRO A 109 8.99 -12.37 2.17
C PRO A 109 9.71 -13.28 1.17
N PRO A 110 9.66 -14.60 1.37
CA PRO A 110 10.21 -15.55 0.40
C PRO A 110 9.57 -15.32 -0.98
N ALA A 111 10.35 -15.50 -2.04
CA ALA A 111 9.86 -15.32 -3.39
C ALA A 111 8.64 -16.22 -3.64
N TYR A 112 7.54 -15.62 -4.11
CA TYR A 112 6.32 -16.36 -4.37
C TYR A 112 6.49 -17.26 -5.60
N GLU A 113 6.36 -18.56 -5.40
CA GLU A 113 6.40 -19.53 -6.49
C GLU A 113 5.02 -19.63 -7.16
N LEU A 114 4.94 -19.16 -8.40
CA LEU A 114 3.73 -19.28 -9.21
C LEU A 114 3.44 -20.75 -9.52
N PHE A 115 2.19 -21.16 -9.30
CA PHE A 115 1.67 -22.49 -9.65
C PHE A 115 2.42 -23.67 -9.01
N SER A 116 2.86 -23.55 -7.75
CA SER A 116 3.53 -24.66 -7.02
C SER A 116 2.73 -25.98 -7.03
N SER A 117 1.39 -25.90 -7.06
CA SER A 117 0.51 -27.07 -7.12
C SER A 117 0.24 -27.60 -8.53
N ARG A 118 0.60 -26.85 -9.59
CA ARG A 118 0.26 -27.19 -10.98
C ARG A 118 1.48 -27.01 -11.90
N PRO A 119 2.29 -28.07 -12.08
CA PRO A 119 3.49 -27.99 -12.92
C PRO A 119 3.15 -27.69 -14.39
N ASP A 120 1.99 -28.13 -14.88
CA ASP A 120 1.55 -27.86 -16.25
C ASP A 120 1.45 -26.37 -16.55
N LEU A 121 0.87 -25.59 -15.63
CA LEU A 121 0.71 -24.14 -15.79
C LEU A 121 2.04 -23.40 -15.65
N ARG A 122 2.94 -23.93 -14.83
CA ARG A 122 4.30 -23.42 -14.70
C ARG A 122 5.08 -23.59 -16.01
N ALA A 123 5.03 -24.79 -16.61
CA ALA A 123 5.67 -25.07 -17.89
C ALA A 123 5.12 -24.19 -19.03
N GLU A 124 3.80 -23.97 -19.04
CA GLU A 124 3.16 -23.06 -20.00
C GLU A 124 3.60 -21.60 -19.81
N LEU A 125 3.75 -21.14 -18.57
CA LEU A 125 4.24 -19.80 -18.26
C LEU A 125 5.71 -19.64 -18.66
N GLU A 126 6.56 -20.63 -18.39
CA GLU A 126 7.95 -20.68 -18.84
C GLU A 126 8.04 -20.66 -20.36
N ARG A 127 7.18 -21.43 -21.05
CA ARG A 127 7.08 -21.40 -22.52
C ARG A 127 6.73 -20.00 -23.03
N VAL A 128 5.70 -19.37 -22.47
CA VAL A 128 5.28 -18.01 -22.86
C VAL A 128 6.39 -16.98 -22.57
N ALA A 129 7.07 -17.10 -21.43
CA ALA A 129 8.20 -16.25 -21.08
C ALA A 129 9.37 -16.40 -22.07
N SER A 130 9.60 -17.61 -22.58
CA SER A 130 10.59 -17.87 -23.63
C SER A 130 10.16 -17.42 -25.03
N GLY A 131 8.97 -16.83 -25.18
CA GLY A 131 8.43 -16.33 -26.44
C GLY A 131 8.04 -17.40 -27.44
N GLN A 132 7.96 -18.67 -27.02
CA GLN A 132 7.54 -19.77 -27.88
C GLN A 132 6.04 -19.66 -28.17
N PRO A 133 5.61 -19.83 -29.45
CA PRO A 133 4.21 -19.77 -29.81
C PRO A 133 3.41 -20.87 -29.09
N SER A 134 2.11 -20.65 -28.89
CA SER A 134 1.24 -21.67 -28.28
C SER A 134 1.25 -22.93 -29.14
N THR A 135 1.46 -24.09 -28.50
CA THR A 135 1.41 -25.40 -29.16
C THR A 135 0.02 -25.73 -29.68
N HIS A 136 -1.01 -25.17 -29.04
CA HIS A 136 -2.40 -25.35 -29.42
C HIS A 136 -2.88 -24.15 -30.24
N THR A 137 -3.11 -24.36 -31.53
CA THR A 137 -3.87 -23.43 -32.36
C THR A 137 -5.36 -23.64 -32.10
N LEU A 138 -6.11 -22.55 -31.91
CA LEU A 138 -7.57 -22.64 -31.82
C LEU A 138 -8.11 -23.02 -33.19
N ASP A 139 -8.62 -24.24 -33.30
CA ASP A 139 -9.23 -24.72 -34.52
C ASP A 139 -10.59 -24.07 -34.73
N THR A 140 -10.66 -23.16 -35.71
CA THR A 140 -11.89 -22.50 -36.12
C THR A 140 -12.63 -23.25 -37.24
N SER A 141 -12.03 -24.30 -37.81
CA SER A 141 -12.62 -25.08 -38.91
C SER A 141 -13.88 -25.84 -38.49
N ARG A 142 -14.05 -26.09 -37.18
CA ARG A 142 -15.26 -26.69 -36.60
C ARG A 142 -16.53 -25.86 -36.85
N TYR A 143 -16.41 -24.54 -36.96
CA TYR A 143 -17.54 -23.62 -37.14
C TYR A 143 -17.84 -23.31 -38.60
N THR A 144 -16.99 -23.74 -39.53
CA THR A 144 -17.23 -23.64 -40.96
C THR A 144 -17.75 -24.98 -41.47
N LEU A 145 -18.50 -24.96 -42.57
CA LEU A 145 -18.91 -26.19 -43.26
C LEU A 145 -18.07 -26.33 -44.53
N PRO A 146 -16.78 -26.70 -44.45
CA PRO A 146 -15.95 -26.84 -45.63
C PRO A 146 -16.42 -28.05 -46.44
N SER A 147 -16.71 -27.84 -47.73
CA SER A 147 -16.82 -28.94 -48.67
C SER A 147 -15.45 -29.64 -48.80
N PRO A 148 -15.41 -30.95 -49.06
CA PRO A 148 -14.16 -31.68 -49.28
C PRO A 148 -13.32 -31.01 -50.38
N ALA A 149 -12.01 -30.85 -50.13
CA ALA A 149 -11.12 -30.06 -51.01
C ALA A 149 -11.02 -30.61 -52.45
N ALA A 150 -11.22 -31.92 -52.63
CA ALA A 150 -11.20 -32.59 -53.94
C ALA A 150 -12.56 -32.60 -54.65
N GLY A 151 -13.59 -31.94 -54.10
CA GLY A 151 -14.93 -31.89 -54.68
C GLY A 151 -15.52 -33.30 -54.85
N GLU A 152 -16.12 -33.57 -56.01
CA GLU A 152 -16.74 -34.85 -56.34
C GLU A 152 -15.77 -36.04 -56.34
N SER A 153 -14.47 -35.80 -56.51
CA SER A 153 -13.42 -36.83 -56.51
C SER A 153 -12.85 -37.14 -55.12
N ALA A 154 -13.40 -36.55 -54.06
CA ALA A 154 -12.92 -36.76 -52.69
C ALA A 154 -13.24 -38.19 -52.18
N PRO A 155 -12.38 -38.77 -51.33
CA PRO A 155 -12.61 -40.10 -50.77
C PRO A 155 -13.87 -40.11 -49.88
N LEU A 156 -14.51 -41.29 -49.77
CA LEU A 156 -15.74 -41.48 -48.99
C LEU A 156 -15.60 -41.02 -47.53
N ALA A 157 -14.41 -41.18 -46.93
CA ALA A 157 -14.13 -40.77 -45.56
C ALA A 157 -14.24 -39.25 -45.35
N ASP A 158 -13.78 -38.45 -46.32
CA ASP A 158 -13.84 -36.98 -46.24
C ASP A 158 -15.29 -36.48 -46.37
N TRP A 159 -16.09 -37.16 -47.19
CA TRP A 159 -17.54 -36.90 -47.28
C TRP A 159 -18.28 -37.28 -46.00
N GLN A 160 -17.93 -38.42 -45.38
CA GLN A 160 -18.51 -38.81 -44.08
C GLN A 160 -18.16 -37.79 -42.99
N ALA A 161 -16.90 -37.36 -42.91
CA ALA A 161 -16.48 -36.33 -41.96
C ALA A 161 -17.20 -34.99 -42.16
N ALA A 162 -17.44 -34.59 -43.43
CA ALA A 162 -18.21 -33.39 -43.75
C ALA A 162 -19.69 -33.52 -43.33
N VAL A 163 -20.30 -34.69 -43.53
CA VAL A 163 -21.68 -34.98 -43.11
C VAL A 163 -21.82 -35.00 -41.60
N ASP A 164 -20.90 -35.65 -40.88
CA ASP A 164 -20.88 -35.68 -39.42
C ASP A 164 -20.71 -34.27 -38.84
N SER A 165 -19.85 -33.46 -39.46
CA SER A 165 -19.67 -32.04 -39.10
C SER A 165 -20.95 -31.23 -39.35
N ALA A 166 -21.65 -31.46 -40.46
CA ALA A 166 -22.93 -30.83 -40.77
C ALA A 166 -24.01 -31.21 -39.75
N HIS A 167 -24.06 -32.48 -39.35
CA HIS A 167 -25.02 -32.98 -38.36
C HIS A 167 -24.75 -32.35 -36.99
N ALA A 168 -23.49 -32.29 -36.56
CA ALA A 168 -23.10 -31.62 -35.33
C ALA A 168 -23.48 -30.13 -35.34
N GLN A 169 -23.28 -29.43 -36.46
CA GLN A 169 -23.67 -28.02 -36.61
C GLN A 169 -25.18 -27.82 -36.56
N LEU A 170 -25.96 -28.70 -37.18
CA LEU A 170 -27.43 -28.67 -37.08
C LEU A 170 -27.88 -28.81 -35.62
N GLY A 171 -27.31 -29.76 -34.88
CA GLY A 171 -27.56 -29.93 -33.45
C GLY A 171 -27.20 -28.68 -32.64
N HIS A 172 -26.06 -28.05 -32.92
CA HIS A 172 -25.67 -26.78 -32.30
C HIS A 172 -26.64 -25.64 -32.63
N MET A 173 -27.17 -25.57 -33.86
CA MET A 173 -28.14 -24.55 -34.24
C MET A 173 -29.48 -24.74 -33.52
N ASP A 174 -29.94 -25.98 -33.35
CA ASP A 174 -31.15 -26.28 -32.56
C ASP A 174 -30.98 -25.87 -31.09
N VAL A 175 -29.84 -26.23 -30.46
CA VAL A 175 -29.51 -25.77 -29.10
C VAL A 175 -29.44 -24.24 -29.02
N ARG A 176 -28.82 -23.59 -30.01
CA ARG A 176 -28.73 -22.12 -30.07
C ARG A 176 -30.12 -21.49 -30.17
N LEU A 177 -31.03 -22.05 -30.96
CA LEU A 177 -32.39 -21.56 -31.10
C LEU A 177 -33.14 -21.65 -29.76
N LYS A 178 -33.08 -22.80 -29.08
CA LYS A 178 -33.63 -22.98 -27.74
C LYS A 178 -33.06 -21.97 -26.73
N ASN A 179 -31.76 -21.73 -26.75
CA ASN A 179 -31.10 -20.74 -25.90
C ASN A 179 -31.55 -19.30 -26.21
N ILE A 180 -31.74 -18.95 -27.48
CA ILE A 180 -32.25 -17.64 -27.90
C ILE A 180 -33.71 -17.47 -27.46
N GLU A 181 -34.54 -18.51 -27.52
CA GLU A 181 -35.91 -18.46 -27.03
C GLU A 181 -35.97 -18.22 -25.51
N LEU A 182 -35.11 -18.90 -24.74
CA LEU A 182 -34.95 -18.65 -23.31
C LEU A 182 -34.46 -17.21 -23.04
N LEU A 183 -33.48 -16.74 -23.80
CA LEU A 183 -32.97 -15.37 -23.68
C LEU A 183 -34.04 -14.33 -24.04
N LYS A 184 -34.87 -14.59 -25.06
CA LYS A 184 -35.96 -13.69 -25.45
C LYS A 184 -37.01 -13.60 -24.35
N ARG A 185 -37.29 -14.71 -23.65
CA ARG A 185 -38.27 -14.76 -22.57
C ARG A 185 -37.77 -14.16 -21.26
N TYR A 186 -36.53 -14.44 -20.86
CA TYR A 186 -36.01 -14.10 -19.53
C TYR A 186 -34.89 -13.07 -19.52
N GLY A 187 -34.22 -12.85 -20.66
CA GLY A 187 -33.01 -12.04 -20.75
C GLY A 187 -33.21 -10.61 -20.27
N SER A 188 -34.28 -9.92 -20.70
CA SER A 188 -34.53 -8.54 -20.28
C SER A 188 -34.68 -8.39 -18.76
N ASN A 189 -35.39 -9.32 -18.11
CA ASN A 189 -35.58 -9.30 -16.66
C ASN A 189 -34.30 -9.69 -15.91
N ALA A 190 -33.57 -10.71 -16.38
CA ALA A 190 -32.29 -11.12 -15.78
C ALA A 190 -31.25 -9.98 -15.85
N TRP A 191 -31.17 -9.27 -16.98
CA TRP A 191 -30.28 -8.12 -17.14
C TRP A 191 -30.65 -6.97 -16.21
N ARG A 192 -31.93 -6.66 -16.03
CA ARG A 192 -32.38 -5.63 -15.07
C ARG A 192 -32.03 -6.00 -13.63
N LEU A 193 -32.21 -7.27 -13.25
CA LEU A 193 -31.84 -7.75 -11.92
C LEU A 193 -30.33 -7.66 -11.69
N SER A 194 -29.52 -8.08 -12.67
CA SER A 194 -28.07 -7.96 -12.59
C SER A 194 -27.62 -6.50 -12.48
N ASN A 195 -28.25 -5.59 -13.23
CA ASN A 195 -27.97 -4.16 -13.13
C ASN A 195 -28.35 -3.61 -11.75
N PHE A 196 -29.51 -3.99 -11.20
CA PHE A 196 -29.89 -3.62 -9.83
C PHE A 196 -28.88 -4.12 -8.79
N GLN A 197 -28.42 -5.38 -8.89
CA GLN A 197 -27.40 -5.93 -8.01
C GLN A 197 -26.08 -5.16 -8.11
N GLN A 198 -25.62 -4.88 -9.33
CA GLN A 198 -24.42 -4.07 -9.55
C GLN A 198 -24.55 -2.65 -8.97
N GLU A 199 -25.72 -2.03 -9.10
CA GLU A 199 -25.97 -0.72 -8.49
C GLU A 199 -25.91 -0.78 -6.95
N GLN A 200 -26.41 -1.84 -6.33
CA GLN A 200 -26.28 -2.04 -4.88
C GLN A 200 -24.82 -2.28 -4.46
N GLU A 201 -24.09 -3.11 -5.21
CA GLU A 201 -22.66 -3.35 -4.95
C GLU A 201 -21.84 -2.07 -5.04
N ILE A 202 -22.10 -1.24 -6.06
CA ILE A 202 -21.48 0.07 -6.21
C ILE A 202 -21.77 0.94 -4.98
N ARG A 203 -23.03 1.00 -4.53
CA ARG A 203 -23.41 1.80 -3.34
C ARG A 203 -22.69 1.33 -2.08
N LEU A 204 -22.65 0.03 -1.84
CA LEU A 204 -21.96 -0.54 -0.68
C LEU A 204 -20.46 -0.25 -0.71
N LEU A 205 -19.82 -0.40 -1.88
CA LEU A 205 -18.40 -0.09 -2.03
C LEU A 205 -18.12 1.41 -1.86
N THR A 206 -19.01 2.30 -2.35
CA THR A 206 -18.86 3.74 -2.14
C THR A 206 -18.99 4.13 -0.67
N GLU A 207 -19.94 3.54 0.05
CA GLU A 207 -20.12 3.78 1.50
C GLU A 207 -18.90 3.30 2.30
N GLN A 208 -18.37 2.12 1.99
CA GLN A 208 -17.15 1.61 2.62
C GLN A 208 -15.94 2.50 2.34
N LEU A 209 -15.83 3.01 1.10
CA LEU A 209 -14.77 3.92 0.70
C LEU A 209 -14.87 5.25 1.47
N GLU A 210 -16.07 5.81 1.58
CA GLU A 210 -16.34 7.03 2.35
C GLU A 210 -15.99 6.83 3.83
N ALA A 211 -16.40 5.73 4.44
CA ALA A 211 -16.04 5.41 5.83
C ALA A 211 -14.52 5.35 6.05
N ILE A 212 -13.78 4.65 5.17
CA ILE A 212 -12.30 4.57 5.26
C ILE A 212 -11.66 5.95 5.04
N ARG A 213 -12.22 6.78 4.16
CA ARG A 213 -11.73 8.16 3.96
C ARG A 213 -11.96 9.01 5.20
N GLU A 214 -13.12 8.90 5.83
CA GLU A 214 -13.42 9.62 7.07
C GLU A 214 -12.47 9.22 8.20
N GLU A 215 -12.23 7.92 8.40
CA GLU A 215 -11.26 7.41 9.37
C GLU A 215 -9.84 7.94 9.07
N THR A 216 -9.41 7.87 7.81
CA THR A 216 -8.11 8.40 7.38
C THR A 216 -7.99 9.90 7.63
N ASN A 217 -9.05 10.67 7.35
CA ASN A 217 -9.09 12.11 7.56
C ASN A 217 -9.07 12.46 9.05
N GLU A 218 -9.76 11.69 9.89
CA GLU A 218 -9.73 11.86 11.35
C GLU A 218 -8.32 11.62 11.90
N VAL A 219 -7.66 10.53 11.50
CA VAL A 219 -6.26 10.25 11.87
C VAL A 219 -5.34 11.37 11.43
N ASN A 220 -5.47 11.85 10.19
CA ASN A 220 -4.67 12.97 9.69
C ASN A 220 -4.93 14.27 10.46
N ARG A 221 -6.18 14.54 10.83
CA ARG A 221 -6.55 15.72 11.63
C ARG A 221 -5.95 15.66 13.05
N LEU A 222 -6.02 14.50 13.69
CA LEU A 222 -5.41 14.28 15.01
C LEU A 222 -3.90 14.45 14.93
N ARG A 223 -3.26 13.84 13.93
CA ARG A 223 -1.82 13.95 13.69
C ARG A 223 -1.40 15.40 13.44
N GLN A 224 -2.15 16.14 12.62
CA GLN A 224 -1.88 17.55 12.36
C GLN A 224 -1.94 18.38 13.65
N LYS A 225 -2.97 18.19 14.48
CA LYS A 225 -3.10 18.90 15.76
C LYS A 225 -1.89 18.62 16.66
N GLU A 226 -1.55 17.36 16.85
CA GLU A 226 -0.42 16.96 17.70
C GLU A 226 0.90 17.56 17.21
N GLN A 227 1.18 17.47 15.90
CA GLN A 227 2.41 18.00 15.32
C GLN A 227 2.50 19.53 15.43
N LEU A 228 1.39 20.26 15.24
CA LEU A 228 1.38 21.71 15.41
C LEU A 228 1.58 22.10 16.88
N ASP A 229 0.96 21.37 17.81
CA ASP A 229 1.13 21.60 19.25
C ASP A 229 2.58 21.36 19.68
N VAL A 230 3.21 20.26 19.23
CA VAL A 230 4.62 19.95 19.50
C VAL A 230 5.56 20.95 18.81
N GLY A 231 5.34 21.26 17.54
CA GLY A 231 6.14 22.23 16.79
C GLY A 231 6.12 23.62 17.43
N SER A 232 4.97 24.06 17.94
CA SER A 232 4.89 25.32 18.69
C SER A 232 5.74 25.31 19.96
N LYS A 233 5.78 24.18 20.69
CA LYS A 233 6.64 24.03 21.87
C LYS A 233 8.12 24.06 21.47
N LEU A 234 8.51 23.38 20.40
CA LEU A 234 9.87 23.41 19.86
C LEU A 234 10.30 24.84 19.51
N ALA A 235 9.46 25.61 18.80
CA ALA A 235 9.74 27.01 18.49
C ALA A 235 9.92 27.88 19.76
N THR A 236 9.13 27.64 20.82
CA THR A 236 9.34 28.35 22.08
C THR A 236 10.64 27.97 22.79
N LEU A 237 11.04 26.69 22.71
CA LEU A 237 12.29 26.22 23.29
C LEU A 237 13.49 26.75 22.53
N GLU A 238 13.44 26.79 21.20
CA GLU A 238 14.46 27.38 20.35
C GLU A 238 14.63 28.88 20.63
N LYS A 239 13.51 29.62 20.76
CA LYS A 239 13.56 31.03 21.16
C LYS A 239 14.22 31.21 22.53
N ARG A 240 13.84 30.41 23.53
CA ARG A 240 14.47 30.48 24.86
C ARG A 240 15.95 30.12 24.80
N TRP A 241 16.32 29.15 23.98
CA TRP A 241 17.71 28.74 23.79
C TRP A 241 18.55 29.87 23.16
N THR A 242 18.07 30.49 22.09
CA THR A 242 18.76 31.65 21.48
C THR A 242 18.85 32.85 22.43
N GLU A 243 17.79 33.12 23.20
CA GLU A 243 17.80 34.15 24.25
C GLU A 243 18.82 33.85 25.35
N LEU A 244 18.92 32.59 25.80
CA LEU A 244 19.90 32.17 26.81
C LEU A 244 21.33 32.30 26.30
N ILE A 245 21.59 31.93 25.05
CA ILE A 245 22.91 32.11 24.42
C ILE A 245 23.26 33.60 24.33
N SER A 246 22.33 34.42 23.82
CA SER A 246 22.51 35.87 23.72
C SER A 246 22.78 36.50 25.08
N ARG A 247 22.01 36.11 26.11
CA ARG A 247 22.22 36.58 27.49
C ARG A 247 23.56 36.11 28.06
N GLY A 248 23.95 34.87 27.82
CA GLY A 248 25.25 34.34 28.22
C GLY A 248 26.40 35.17 27.63
N LEU A 249 26.34 35.42 26.32
CA LEU A 249 27.33 36.25 25.63
C LEU A 249 27.34 37.69 26.16
N GLN A 250 26.17 38.30 26.40
CA GLN A 250 26.07 39.64 26.99
C GLN A 250 26.69 39.70 28.39
N LEU A 251 26.48 38.67 29.21
CA LEU A 251 27.08 38.59 30.54
C LEU A 251 28.60 38.42 30.48
N GLU A 252 29.12 37.61 29.54
CA GLU A 252 30.56 37.47 29.32
C GLU A 252 31.18 38.81 28.90
N VAL A 253 30.57 39.51 27.95
CA VAL A 253 31.02 40.84 27.53
C VAL A 253 30.98 41.83 28.70
N ALA A 254 29.89 41.86 29.48
CA ALA A 254 29.78 42.74 30.65
C ALA A 254 30.83 42.41 31.74
N ASN A 255 31.15 41.13 31.96
CA ASN A 255 32.21 40.73 32.87
C ASN A 255 33.58 41.21 32.39
N ILE A 256 33.86 41.09 31.09
CA ILE A 256 35.13 41.57 30.52
C ILE A 256 35.26 43.09 30.66
N THR A 257 34.19 43.85 30.35
CA THR A 257 34.24 45.32 30.46
C THR A 257 34.36 45.78 31.90
N THR A 258 33.63 45.16 32.83
CA THR A 258 33.72 45.50 34.26
C THR A 258 35.06 45.11 34.87
N GLN A 259 35.66 43.98 34.47
CA GLN A 259 37.02 43.61 34.86
C GLN A 259 38.04 44.65 34.37
N GLN A 260 37.94 45.09 33.10
CA GLN A 260 38.80 46.15 32.57
C GLN A 260 38.64 47.47 33.35
N GLU A 261 37.42 47.88 33.68
CA GLU A 261 37.17 49.07 34.50
C GLU A 261 37.76 48.95 35.90
N VAL A 262 37.62 47.79 36.55
CA VAL A 262 38.21 47.51 37.87
C VAL A 262 39.74 47.58 37.79
N ASP A 263 40.36 46.99 36.78
CA ASP A 263 41.81 47.05 36.58
C ASP A 263 42.30 48.48 36.37
N LEU A 264 41.57 49.27 35.59
CA LEU A 264 41.86 50.70 35.39
C LEU A 264 41.77 51.47 36.71
N LEU A 265 40.71 51.25 37.50
CA LEU A 265 40.55 51.90 38.81
C LEU A 265 41.63 51.48 39.82
N GLN A 266 41.98 50.19 39.86
CA GLN A 266 43.08 49.69 40.69
C GLN A 266 44.42 50.33 40.28
N SER A 267 44.69 50.47 38.98
CA SER A 267 45.90 51.14 38.50
C SER A 267 45.95 52.61 38.91
N LYS A 268 44.81 53.33 38.87
CA LYS A 268 44.70 54.72 39.34
C LYS A 268 44.91 54.82 40.84
N LYS A 269 44.31 53.92 41.62
CA LYS A 269 44.49 53.85 43.08
C LYS A 269 45.97 53.65 43.43
N ARG A 270 46.65 52.68 42.80
CA ARG A 270 48.10 52.44 43.02
C ARG A 270 48.94 53.67 42.69
N LYS A 271 48.62 54.40 41.61
CA LYS A 271 49.30 55.65 41.24
C LYS A 271 49.11 56.74 42.29
N LEU A 272 47.89 56.92 42.79
CA LEU A 272 47.57 57.90 43.82
C LEU A 272 48.24 57.53 45.16
N GLU A 273 48.22 56.26 45.56
CA GLU A 273 48.92 55.77 46.75
C GLU A 273 50.44 56.03 46.66
N ALA A 274 51.04 55.78 45.48
CA ALA A 274 52.45 56.10 45.24
C ALA A 274 52.72 57.62 45.35
N GLN A 275 51.83 58.46 44.79
CA GLN A 275 51.93 59.92 44.93
C GLN A 275 51.79 60.38 46.38
N LEU A 276 50.88 59.78 47.15
CA LEU A 276 50.67 60.11 48.56
C LEU A 276 51.89 59.72 49.40
N SER A 277 52.45 58.53 49.16
CA SER A 277 53.71 58.09 49.80
C SER A 277 54.94 58.91 49.42
N SER A 278 54.88 59.67 48.31
CA SER A 278 55.94 60.60 47.93
C SER A 278 55.79 62.00 48.53
N LEU A 279 54.63 62.29 49.15
CA LEU A 279 54.30 63.56 49.78
C LEU A 279 54.42 63.50 51.32
N GLU A 280 54.44 62.30 51.91
CA GLU A 280 54.84 62.03 53.30
C GLU A 280 56.37 61.90 53.41
#